data_AF-A0AA42Z7A7-F1
#
_entry.id   AF-A0AA42Z7A7-F1
#
_cell.length_a   1.000
_cell.length_b   1.000
_cell.length_c   1.000
_cell.angle_alpha   90.00
_cell.angle_beta   90.00
_cell.angle_gamma   90.00
#
_symmetry.space_group_name_H-M   'P 1'
#
loop_
_entity.id
_entity.type
_entity.pdbx_description
1 polymer ?
#
loop_
_entity_poly.entity_id
_entity_poly.type
_entity_poly.pdbx_seq_one_letter_code
_entity_poly.pdbx_strand_id
1 'polypeptide(L)'
;MTELSVDHVLERCERYWRETGVRDVAITDMRRELESHLREAVAAGKSPAVVVGDDIPGFAEAWAAEQRGPRRRSTWNEVKRQSRNGRGIGVFAILVIAVVAALVLVGPKEDSVDDIEVWRWVWLGAAVVLGIGEMVTAGLFMLPFAIGAVVAGILAFFEVAVWAQIVAFLAVSIGALWGLRSFAWREGEPSYPVGAKRYVDAVGTVIEPIDRVAGTGRVRVETEQWSATTDLDSVIEANTEVRVIDVRGARLVVEPKS
;
A
#
# COMPACT_ATOMS: atom_id res chain seq x y z
N MET A 1 19.90 15.34 -49.38
CA MET A 1 19.16 14.42 -48.51
C MET A 1 20.17 13.78 -47.58
N THR A 2 20.24 14.22 -46.33
CA THR A 2 21.08 13.61 -45.29
C THR A 2 20.50 12.24 -44.95
N GLU A 3 21.25 11.17 -45.18
CA GLU A 3 20.86 9.82 -44.72
C GLU A 3 20.69 9.85 -43.20
N LEU A 4 19.54 9.35 -42.73
CA LEU A 4 19.25 9.27 -41.31
C LEU A 4 20.12 8.14 -40.72
N SER A 5 21.20 8.51 -40.02
CA SER A 5 22.05 7.55 -39.30
C SER A 5 21.29 6.93 -38.12
N VAL A 6 21.55 5.66 -37.82
CA VAL A 6 21.04 4.97 -36.63
C VAL A 6 21.36 5.75 -35.36
N ASP A 7 22.58 6.31 -35.27
CA ASP A 7 23.01 7.08 -34.10
C ASP A 7 22.17 8.35 -33.93
N HIS A 8 21.84 9.01 -35.04
CA HIS A 8 21.01 10.22 -35.01
C HIS A 8 19.59 9.95 -34.51
N VAL A 9 19.01 8.79 -34.86
CA VAL A 9 17.70 8.36 -34.38
C VAL A 9 17.75 8.08 -32.88
N LEU A 10 18.73 7.30 -32.42
CA LEU A 10 18.88 6.94 -31.02
C LEU A 10 19.08 8.17 -30.15
N GLU A 11 19.92 9.12 -30.57
CA GLU A 11 20.13 10.37 -29.84
C GLU A 11 18.87 11.21 -29.71
N ARG A 12 18.03 11.29 -30.76
CA ARG A 12 16.79 12.05 -30.71
C ARG A 12 15.72 11.38 -29.84
N CYS A 13 15.60 10.05 -29.91
CA CYS A 13 14.69 9.29 -29.04
C CYS A 13 15.13 9.39 -27.56
N GLU A 14 16.41 9.22 -27.27
CA GLU A 14 16.94 9.32 -25.91
C GLU A 14 16.72 10.70 -25.31
N ARG A 15 16.97 11.76 -26.10
CA ARG A 15 16.70 13.14 -25.67
C ARG A 15 15.23 13.34 -25.31
N TYR A 16 14.31 12.88 -26.15
CA TYR A 16 12.88 12.97 -25.89
C TYR A 16 12.49 12.23 -24.59
N TRP A 17 13.01 11.03 -24.37
CA TRP A 17 12.72 10.26 -23.14
C TRP A 17 13.26 10.94 -21.88
N ARG A 18 14.45 11.56 -21.95
CA ARG A 18 14.99 12.35 -20.84
C ARG A 18 14.13 13.58 -20.55
N GLU A 19 13.72 14.31 -21.59
CA GLU A 19 12.88 15.51 -21.46
C GLU A 19 11.48 15.19 -20.92
N THR A 20 10.91 14.03 -21.26
CA THR A 20 9.59 13.57 -20.80
C THR A 20 9.61 12.82 -19.47
N GLY A 21 10.77 12.76 -18.81
CA GLY A 21 10.90 12.23 -17.44
C GLY A 21 10.90 10.70 -17.35
N VAL A 22 11.31 10.00 -18.41
CA VAL A 22 11.53 8.55 -18.32
C VAL A 22 12.76 8.27 -17.45
N ARG A 23 12.67 7.26 -16.58
CA ARG A 23 13.77 6.87 -15.68
C ARG A 23 14.99 6.40 -16.47
N ASP A 24 16.20 6.79 -16.06
CA ASP A 24 17.46 6.44 -16.74
C ASP A 24 17.67 4.94 -16.98
N VAL A 25 17.28 4.11 -16.01
CA VAL A 25 17.36 2.65 -16.13
C VAL A 25 16.49 2.15 -17.29
N ALA A 26 15.25 2.66 -17.39
CA ALA A 26 14.35 2.29 -18.48
C ALA A 26 14.82 2.84 -19.83
N ILE A 27 15.42 4.03 -19.85
CA ILE A 27 16.03 4.60 -21.06
C ILE A 27 17.14 3.69 -21.59
N THR A 28 17.97 3.13 -20.71
CA THR A 28 19.08 2.24 -21.08
C THR A 28 18.58 0.98 -21.77
N ASP A 29 17.55 0.34 -21.21
CA ASP A 29 16.95 -0.87 -21.77
C ASP A 29 16.23 -0.58 -23.11
N MET A 30 15.40 0.47 -23.14
CA MET A 30 14.67 0.87 -24.36
C MET A 30 15.62 1.26 -25.50
N ARG A 31 16.73 1.93 -25.19
CA ARG A 31 17.76 2.31 -26.18
C ARG A 31 18.41 1.06 -26.78
N ARG A 32 18.81 0.09 -25.95
CA ARG A 32 19.44 -1.15 -26.40
C ARG A 32 18.53 -1.93 -27.34
N GLU A 33 17.24 -2.02 -27.01
CA GLU A 33 16.25 -2.73 -27.83
C GLU A 33 16.00 -2.01 -29.17
N LEU A 34 15.82 -0.69 -29.14
CA LEU A 34 15.64 0.11 -30.36
C LEU A 34 16.88 0.02 -31.27
N GLU A 35 18.09 0.08 -30.69
CA GLU A 35 19.34 -0.07 -31.43
C GLU A 35 19.41 -1.44 -32.15
N SER A 36 18.99 -2.51 -31.48
CA SER A 36 18.93 -3.85 -32.07
C SER A 36 18.02 -3.88 -33.31
N HIS A 37 16.81 -3.32 -33.20
CA HIS A 37 15.84 -3.30 -34.31
C HIS A 37 16.32 -2.46 -35.50
N LEU A 38 16.96 -1.32 -35.23
CA LEU A 38 17.50 -0.47 -36.28
C LEU A 38 18.67 -1.13 -37.00
N ARG A 39 19.58 -1.78 -36.27
CA ARG A 39 20.71 -2.52 -36.86
C ARG A 39 20.22 -3.71 -37.70
N GLU A 40 19.19 -4.42 -37.25
CA GLU A 40 18.57 -5.51 -38.01
C GLU A 40 17.93 -5.00 -39.30
N ALA A 41 17.21 -3.88 -39.24
CA ALA A 41 16.62 -3.25 -40.43
C ALA A 41 17.69 -2.82 -41.45
N VAL A 42 18.79 -2.21 -40.98
CA VAL A 42 19.92 -1.82 -41.83
C VAL A 42 20.61 -3.04 -42.43
N ALA A 43 20.81 -4.11 -41.66
CA ALA A 43 21.35 -5.37 -42.18
C ALA A 43 20.47 -6.00 -43.27
N ALA A 44 19.16 -5.79 -43.19
CA ALA A 44 18.19 -6.17 -44.24
C ALA A 44 18.14 -5.18 -45.42
N GLY A 45 19.02 -4.18 -45.46
CA GLY A 45 19.10 -3.16 -46.53
C GLY A 45 18.02 -2.07 -46.43
N LYS A 46 17.30 -1.97 -45.31
CA LYS A 46 16.27 -0.94 -45.09
C LYS A 46 16.85 0.29 -44.40
N SER A 47 16.36 1.47 -44.75
CA SER A 47 16.71 2.71 -44.07
C SER A 47 16.08 2.80 -42.68
N PRO A 48 16.77 3.35 -41.66
CA PRO A 48 16.21 3.60 -40.33
C PRO A 48 14.90 4.40 -40.34
N ALA A 49 14.71 5.28 -41.33
CA ALA A 49 13.49 6.07 -41.49
C ALA A 49 12.25 5.19 -41.76
N VAL A 50 12.42 3.98 -42.30
CA VAL A 50 11.30 3.03 -42.51
C VAL A 50 10.78 2.49 -41.17
N VAL A 51 11.64 2.40 -40.16
CA VAL A 51 11.30 1.85 -38.84
C VAL A 51 10.64 2.91 -37.95
N VAL A 52 11.18 4.13 -37.96
CA VAL A 52 10.77 5.21 -37.05
C VAL A 52 9.75 6.16 -37.69
N GLY A 53 9.69 6.20 -39.03
CA GLY A 53 8.90 7.17 -39.77
C GLY A 53 9.52 8.57 -39.74
N ASP A 54 8.75 9.54 -40.24
CA ASP A 54 9.20 10.94 -40.36
C ASP A 54 9.12 11.72 -39.03
N ASP A 55 8.33 11.23 -38.06
CA ASP A 55 8.12 11.86 -36.74
C ASP A 55 8.80 11.08 -35.61
N ILE A 56 10.09 11.39 -35.37
CA ILE A 56 10.90 10.74 -34.34
C ILE A 56 10.36 10.99 -32.91
N PRO A 57 9.95 12.21 -32.51
CA PRO A 57 9.31 12.44 -31.21
C PRO A 57 8.03 11.62 -30.99
N GLY A 58 7.13 11.58 -31.99
CA GLY A 58 5.90 10.78 -31.90
C GLY A 58 6.17 9.29 -31.78
N PHE A 59 7.15 8.79 -32.54
CA PHE A 59 7.63 7.41 -32.39
C PHE A 59 8.20 7.15 -30.99
N ALA A 60 9.06 8.05 -30.48
CA ALA A 60 9.67 7.90 -29.16
C ALA A 60 8.61 7.86 -28.04
N GLU A 61 7.54 8.66 -28.15
CA GLU A 61 6.41 8.63 -27.22
C GLU A 61 5.69 7.27 -27.26
N ALA A 62 5.33 6.81 -28.47
CA ALA A 62 4.63 5.54 -28.67
C ALA A 62 5.48 4.35 -28.15
N TRP A 63 6.78 4.37 -28.45
CA TRP A 63 7.73 3.37 -27.98
C TRP A 63 7.81 3.33 -26.45
N ALA A 64 7.90 4.49 -25.80
CA ALA A 64 7.89 4.57 -24.34
C ALA A 64 6.54 4.18 -23.73
N ALA A 65 5.42 4.40 -24.43
CA ALA A 65 4.09 4.02 -23.98
C ALA A 65 3.87 2.51 -24.03
N GLU A 66 4.38 1.83 -25.06
CA GLU A 66 4.28 0.36 -25.22
C GLU A 66 5.04 -0.37 -24.11
N GLN A 67 6.27 0.09 -23.81
CA GLN A 67 7.13 -0.49 -22.78
C GLN A 67 6.61 -0.27 -21.34
N ARG A 68 5.68 0.67 -21.14
CA ARG A 68 4.99 0.88 -19.86
C ARG A 68 3.86 -0.15 -19.62
N GLY A 69 3.64 -1.06 -20.56
CA GLY A 69 2.54 -2.01 -20.57
C GLY A 69 1.20 -1.33 -20.81
N PRO A 70 0.12 -2.11 -21.12
CA PRO A 70 -1.19 -1.52 -21.25
C PRO A 70 -1.52 -0.77 -19.96
N ARG A 71 -1.73 0.56 -20.05
CA ARG A 71 -2.40 1.33 -19.00
C ARG A 71 -3.63 0.50 -18.66
N ARG A 72 -3.64 -0.11 -17.48
CA ARG A 72 -4.81 -0.79 -16.93
C ARG A 72 -5.91 0.26 -16.97
N ARG A 73 -6.72 0.24 -18.02
CA ARG A 73 -7.86 1.13 -18.18
C ARG A 73 -8.68 0.76 -16.97
N SER A 74 -8.63 1.58 -15.92
CA SER A 74 -9.47 1.35 -14.75
C SER A 74 -10.87 1.24 -15.34
N THR A 75 -11.44 0.05 -15.30
CA THR A 75 -12.71 -0.15 -15.97
C THR A 75 -13.67 0.84 -15.31
N TRP A 76 -14.57 1.46 -16.08
CA TRP A 76 -15.58 2.37 -15.50
C TRP A 76 -16.30 1.74 -14.28
N ASN A 77 -16.33 0.40 -14.23
CA ASN A 77 -16.83 -0.40 -13.13
C ASN A 77 -15.96 -0.36 -11.86
N GLU A 78 -14.64 -0.24 -11.95
CA GLU A 78 -13.73 -0.04 -10.82
C GLU A 78 -13.81 1.36 -10.23
N VAL A 79 -13.94 2.38 -11.09
CA VAL A 79 -14.20 3.76 -10.66
C VAL A 79 -15.54 3.87 -9.94
N LYS A 80 -16.59 3.19 -10.44
CA LYS A 80 -17.88 3.06 -9.74
C LYS A 80 -17.76 2.27 -8.43
N ARG A 81 -16.86 1.29 -8.33
CA ARG A 81 -16.62 0.55 -7.09
C ARG A 81 -15.92 1.43 -6.04
N GLN A 82 -15.02 2.31 -6.47
CA GLN A 82 -14.38 3.32 -5.61
C GLN A 82 -15.38 4.40 -5.14
N SER A 83 -16.34 4.79 -5.99
CA SER A 83 -17.48 5.65 -5.62
C SER A 83 -18.45 5.03 -4.60
N ARG A 84 -18.50 3.69 -4.51
CA ARG A 84 -19.33 2.99 -3.51
C ARG A 84 -18.87 3.23 -2.07
N ASN A 85 -17.61 3.59 -1.84
CA ASN A 85 -17.12 4.03 -0.52
C ASN A 85 -17.63 5.44 -0.15
N GLY A 86 -17.98 6.28 -1.13
CA GLY A 86 -18.58 7.60 -0.88
C GLY A 86 -20.01 7.54 -0.34
N ARG A 87 -20.71 6.40 -0.48
CA ARG A 87 -22.05 6.22 0.09
C ARG A 87 -22.04 6.24 1.62
N GLY A 88 -21.01 5.70 2.25
CA GLY A 88 -20.87 5.75 3.72
C GLY A 88 -20.72 7.18 4.23
N ILE A 89 -19.90 7.99 3.56
CA ILE A 89 -19.69 9.42 3.88
C ILE A 89 -20.99 10.22 3.70
N GLY A 90 -21.74 9.95 2.61
CA GLY A 90 -23.04 10.60 2.37
C GLY A 90 -24.09 10.27 3.44
N VAL A 91 -24.19 9.00 3.84
CA VAL A 91 -25.09 8.57 4.92
C VAL A 91 -24.68 9.17 6.27
N PHE A 92 -23.38 9.20 6.57
CA PHE A 92 -22.85 9.83 7.78
C PHE A 92 -23.23 11.31 7.85
N ALA A 93 -23.00 12.07 6.77
CA ALA A 93 -23.34 13.50 6.72
C ALA A 93 -24.84 13.75 6.94
N ILE A 94 -25.72 12.92 6.35
CA ILE A 94 -27.17 13.02 6.55
C ILE A 94 -27.54 12.74 8.01
N LEU A 95 -26.96 11.71 8.63
CA LEU A 95 -27.23 11.38 10.03
C LEU A 95 -26.73 12.47 10.99
N VAL A 96 -25.56 13.06 10.72
CA VAL A 96 -25.06 14.22 11.49
C VAL A 96 -26.02 15.39 11.38
N ILE A 97 -26.46 15.75 10.17
CA ILE A 97 -27.42 16.84 9.95
C ILE A 97 -28.74 16.54 10.67
N ALA A 98 -29.24 15.29 10.61
CA ALA A 98 -30.47 14.90 11.30
C ALA A 98 -30.34 15.01 12.83
N VAL A 99 -29.20 14.60 13.39
CA VAL A 99 -28.92 14.72 14.83
C VAL A 99 -28.80 16.19 15.24
N VAL A 100 -28.07 17.01 14.48
CA VAL A 100 -27.96 18.46 14.74
C VAL A 100 -29.33 19.14 14.63
N ALA A 101 -30.13 18.82 13.62
CA ALA A 101 -31.48 19.36 13.48
C ALA A 101 -32.37 18.94 14.65
N ALA A 102 -32.31 17.67 15.09
CA ALA A 102 -33.05 17.20 16.25
C ALA A 102 -32.62 17.91 17.55
N LEU A 103 -31.31 18.12 17.75
CA LEU A 103 -30.78 18.86 18.89
C LEU A 103 -31.24 20.32 18.91
N VAL A 104 -31.28 20.99 17.75
CA VAL A 104 -31.77 22.37 17.65
C VAL A 104 -33.29 22.45 17.88
N LEU A 105 -34.05 21.42 17.47
CA LEU A 105 -35.50 21.38 17.65
C LEU A 105 -35.92 21.05 19.10
N VAL A 106 -35.18 20.16 19.76
CA VAL A 106 -35.52 19.61 21.08
C VAL A 106 -34.73 20.27 22.22
N GLY A 107 -33.54 20.79 21.93
CA GLY A 107 -32.64 21.38 22.91
C GLY A 107 -33.18 22.67 23.55
N PRO A 108 -32.57 23.09 24.66
CA PRO A 108 -32.93 24.30 25.41
C PRO A 108 -32.86 25.52 24.50
N LYS A 109 -33.83 26.43 24.66
CA LYS A 109 -33.88 27.70 23.92
C LYS A 109 -33.23 28.85 24.68
N GLU A 110 -32.33 28.51 25.59
CA GLU A 110 -31.68 29.45 26.47
C GLU A 110 -30.48 30.08 25.75
N ASP A 111 -30.34 31.41 25.85
CA ASP A 111 -29.34 32.18 25.09
C ASP A 111 -27.93 32.07 25.69
N SER A 112 -27.79 31.37 26.82
CA SER A 112 -26.58 31.28 27.63
C SER A 112 -25.83 29.96 27.35
N VAL A 113 -24.61 30.09 26.83
CA VAL A 113 -23.76 28.94 26.42
C VAL A 113 -23.16 28.23 27.64
N ASP A 114 -23.13 28.87 28.81
CA ASP A 114 -22.57 28.31 30.03
C ASP A 114 -23.57 27.45 30.81
N ASP A 115 -24.83 27.36 30.35
CA ASP A 115 -25.85 26.55 31.00
C ASP A 115 -25.55 25.06 30.89
N ILE A 116 -25.53 24.41 32.06
CA ILE A 116 -25.35 22.96 32.18
C ILE A 116 -26.38 22.21 31.32
N GLU A 117 -27.59 22.75 31.17
CA GLU A 117 -28.62 22.19 30.32
C GLU A 117 -28.18 22.12 28.86
N VAL A 118 -27.61 23.20 28.31
CA VAL A 118 -27.05 23.23 26.94
C VAL A 118 -25.96 22.17 26.79
N TRP A 119 -25.06 22.07 27.77
CA TRP A 119 -23.96 21.11 27.75
C TRP A 119 -24.41 19.65 27.80
N ARG A 120 -25.52 19.32 28.50
CA ARG A 120 -26.12 17.97 28.47
C ARG A 120 -26.45 17.55 27.04
N TRP A 121 -27.09 18.44 26.28
CA TRP A 121 -27.46 18.17 24.88
C TRP A 121 -26.25 18.12 23.96
N VAL A 122 -25.24 18.96 24.19
CA VAL A 122 -23.97 18.91 23.44
C VAL A 122 -23.28 17.56 23.61
N TRP A 123 -23.15 17.06 24.84
CA TRP A 123 -22.51 15.77 25.10
C TRP A 123 -23.29 14.58 24.52
N LEU A 124 -24.61 14.59 24.64
CA LEU A 124 -25.47 13.58 24.01
C LEU A 124 -25.34 13.59 22.49
N GLY A 125 -25.38 14.77 21.88
CA GLY A 125 -25.17 14.97 20.45
C GLY A 125 -23.81 14.47 19.97
N ALA A 126 -22.75 14.84 20.69
CA ALA A 126 -21.40 14.41 20.40
C ALA A 126 -21.26 12.88 20.48
N ALA A 127 -21.79 12.24 21.53
CA ALA A 127 -21.75 10.79 21.68
C ALA A 127 -22.44 10.06 20.51
N VAL A 128 -23.61 10.54 20.09
CA VAL A 128 -24.35 9.96 18.95
C VAL A 128 -23.59 10.15 17.64
N VAL A 129 -23.12 11.36 17.35
CA VAL A 129 -22.37 11.65 16.11
C VAL A 129 -21.10 10.82 16.02
N LEU A 130 -20.31 10.77 17.11
CA LEU A 130 -19.08 9.99 17.17
C LEU A 130 -19.36 8.48 17.04
N GLY A 131 -20.43 7.98 17.66
CA GLY A 131 -20.84 6.58 17.54
C GLY A 131 -21.26 6.20 16.12
N ILE A 132 -22.02 7.06 15.43
CA ILE A 132 -22.40 6.83 14.02
C ILE A 132 -21.16 6.89 13.12
N GLY A 133 -20.25 7.83 13.37
CA GLY A 133 -19.00 7.96 12.62
C GLY A 133 -18.12 6.72 12.76
N GLU A 134 -18.06 6.16 13.97
CA GLU A 134 -17.39 4.89 14.24
C GLU A 134 -18.00 3.73 13.43
N MET A 135 -19.32 3.60 13.38
CA MET A 135 -19.99 2.55 12.59
C MET A 135 -19.72 2.66 11.08
N VAL A 136 -19.53 3.87 10.56
CA VAL A 136 -19.24 4.11 9.14
C VAL A 136 -17.78 3.86 8.80
N THR A 137 -16.86 4.18 9.71
CA THR A 137 -15.41 4.08 9.49
C THR A 137 -14.81 2.76 9.93
N ALA A 138 -15.46 2.03 10.86
CA ALA A 138 -14.99 0.78 11.47
C ALA A 138 -13.52 0.84 11.95
N GLY A 139 -13.04 2.04 12.30
CA GLY A 139 -11.62 2.33 12.49
C GLY A 139 -11.16 2.39 13.95
N LEU A 140 -12.07 2.22 14.91
CA LEU A 140 -11.87 2.35 16.37
C LEU A 140 -11.36 3.73 16.82
N PHE A 141 -11.22 4.68 15.90
CA PHE A 141 -10.63 5.99 16.18
C PHE A 141 -11.61 6.94 16.86
N MET A 142 -12.91 6.82 16.57
CA MET A 142 -13.94 7.70 17.15
C MET A 142 -14.51 7.14 18.46
N LEU A 143 -14.42 5.83 18.67
CA LEU A 143 -14.93 5.13 19.85
C LEU A 143 -14.43 5.71 21.20
N PRO A 144 -13.13 6.01 21.41
CA PRO A 144 -12.64 6.61 22.67
C PRO A 144 -13.24 7.97 22.98
N PHE A 145 -13.52 8.77 21.94
CA PHE A 145 -14.16 10.08 22.07
C PHE A 145 -15.66 9.93 22.34
N ALA A 146 -16.32 8.94 21.73
CA ALA A 146 -17.72 8.64 22.01
C ALA A 146 -17.92 8.23 23.48
N ILE A 147 -17.04 7.36 24.02
CA ILE A 147 -17.06 6.95 25.43
C ILE A 147 -16.83 8.16 26.34
N GLY A 148 -15.83 8.99 26.03
CA GLY A 148 -15.57 10.23 26.77
C GLY A 148 -16.79 11.16 26.80
N ALA A 149 -17.48 11.33 25.66
CA ALA A 149 -18.66 12.17 25.55
C ALA A 149 -19.83 11.64 26.38
N VAL A 150 -20.02 10.31 26.43
CA VAL A 150 -21.01 9.68 27.32
C VAL A 150 -20.70 9.96 28.78
N VAL A 151 -19.44 9.81 29.22
CA VAL A 151 -19.06 10.09 30.61
C VAL A 151 -19.27 11.57 30.97
N ALA A 152 -18.87 12.49 30.09
CA ALA A 152 -19.10 13.92 30.29
C ALA A 152 -20.60 14.26 30.32
N GLY A 153 -21.42 13.61 29.48
CA GLY A 153 -22.88 13.71 29.50
C GLY A 153 -23.47 13.24 30.83
N ILE A 154 -23.00 12.10 31.37
CA ILE A 154 -23.41 11.61 32.70
C ILE A 154 -23.08 12.65 33.78
N LEU A 155 -21.89 13.24 33.77
CA LEU A 155 -21.51 14.30 34.72
C LEU A 155 -22.40 15.54 34.59
N ALA A 156 -22.82 15.89 33.37
CA ALA A 156 -23.74 17.00 33.13
C ALA A 156 -25.12 16.73 33.74
N PHE A 157 -25.60 15.47 33.79
CA PHE A 157 -26.83 15.10 34.51
C PHE A 157 -26.71 15.30 36.03
N PHE A 158 -25.50 15.19 36.59
CA PHE A 158 -25.21 15.47 38.01
C PHE A 158 -24.88 16.95 38.29
N GLU A 159 -25.11 17.85 37.34
CA GLU A 159 -24.87 19.29 37.50
C GLU A 159 -23.40 19.64 37.84
N VAL A 160 -22.48 18.78 37.43
CA VAL A 160 -21.04 19.04 37.55
C VAL A 160 -20.65 20.21 36.65
N ALA A 161 -19.74 21.07 37.13
CA ALA A 161 -19.27 22.22 36.36
C ALA A 161 -18.72 21.84 34.99
N VAL A 162 -19.01 22.66 33.96
CA VAL A 162 -18.64 22.41 32.56
C VAL A 162 -17.14 22.12 32.38
N TRP A 163 -16.27 22.89 33.05
CA TRP A 163 -14.82 22.67 32.97
C TRP A 163 -14.41 21.26 33.45
N ALA A 164 -15.07 20.73 34.47
CA ALA A 164 -14.81 19.40 35.00
C ALA A 164 -15.34 18.30 34.06
N GLN A 165 -16.46 18.55 33.37
CA GLN A 165 -16.95 17.67 32.30
C GLN A 165 -15.94 17.56 31.16
N ILE A 166 -15.36 18.70 30.72
CA ILE A 166 -14.33 18.75 29.67
C ILE A 166 -13.06 17.99 30.10
N VAL A 167 -12.60 18.19 31.34
CA VAL A 167 -11.43 17.47 31.87
C VAL A 167 -11.69 15.97 31.92
N ALA A 168 -12.88 15.55 32.37
CA ALA A 168 -13.26 14.14 32.41
C ALA A 168 -13.33 13.52 31.01
N PHE A 169 -13.91 14.24 30.03
CA PHE A 169 -13.91 13.83 28.62
C PHE A 169 -12.49 13.54 28.12
N LEU A 170 -11.57 14.50 28.29
CA LEU A 170 -10.19 14.36 27.82
C LEU A 170 -9.48 13.20 28.52
N ALA A 171 -9.62 13.07 29.84
CA ALA A 171 -9.00 12.01 30.62
C ALA A 171 -9.48 10.61 30.18
N VAL A 172 -10.79 10.44 30.01
CA VAL A 172 -11.39 9.17 29.57
C VAL A 172 -10.98 8.84 28.15
N SER A 173 -11.03 9.80 27.22
CA SER A 173 -10.65 9.57 25.82
C SER A 173 -9.17 9.23 25.67
N ILE A 174 -8.28 9.91 26.38
CA ILE A 174 -6.84 9.60 26.38
C ILE A 174 -6.59 8.21 26.98
N GLY A 175 -7.22 7.89 28.11
CA GLY A 175 -7.11 6.57 28.74
C GLY A 175 -7.60 5.43 27.83
N ALA A 176 -8.74 5.63 27.18
CA ALA A 176 -9.29 4.68 26.22
C ALA A 176 -8.40 4.50 24.98
N LEU A 177 -7.81 5.58 24.45
CA LEU A 177 -6.81 5.50 23.35
C LEU A 177 -5.57 4.69 23.77
N TRP A 178 -5.09 4.89 24.99
CA TRP A 178 -3.96 4.13 25.53
C TRP A 178 -4.28 2.63 25.66
N GLY A 179 -5.50 2.31 26.12
CA GLY A 179 -6.01 0.94 26.16
C GLY A 179 -6.11 0.29 24.78
N LEU A 180 -6.67 1.01 23.80
CA LEU A 180 -6.77 0.56 22.41
C LEU A 180 -5.40 0.26 21.79
N ARG A 181 -4.40 1.11 22.07
CA ARG A 181 -3.02 0.89 21.61
C ARG A 181 -2.44 -0.41 22.15
N SER A 182 -2.70 -0.75 23.41
CA SER A 182 -2.23 -2.01 23.99
C SER A 182 -2.93 -3.24 23.38
N PHE A 183 -4.15 -3.09 22.87
CA PHE A 183 -4.90 -4.19 22.27
C PHE A 183 -4.53 -4.40 20.80
N ALA A 184 -4.40 -3.31 20.03
CA ALA A 184 -3.95 -3.36 18.63
C ALA A 184 -2.52 -3.93 18.47
N TRP A 185 -1.69 -3.85 19.51
CA TRP A 185 -0.34 -4.44 19.51
C TRP A 185 -0.33 -5.91 19.91
N ARG A 186 -1.42 -6.44 20.45
CA ARG A 186 -1.57 -7.86 20.78
C ARG A 186 -2.13 -8.66 19.61
N GLU A 187 -2.90 -8.02 18.75
CA GLU A 187 -3.37 -8.57 17.48
C GLU A 187 -2.41 -8.20 16.35
N GLY A 188 -1.13 -8.48 16.53
CA GLY A 188 -0.27 -8.71 15.39
C GLY A 188 -0.87 -9.90 14.65
N GLU A 189 -1.60 -9.64 13.56
CA GLU A 189 -1.99 -10.68 12.62
C GLU A 189 -0.77 -11.58 12.40
N PRO A 190 -0.90 -12.91 12.41
CA PRO A 190 0.16 -13.75 11.89
C PRO A 190 0.34 -13.29 10.45
N SER A 191 1.37 -12.47 10.22
CA SER A 191 1.76 -12.04 8.90
C SER A 191 2.10 -13.31 8.17
N TYR A 192 1.14 -13.84 7.41
CA TYR A 192 1.34 -15.01 6.59
C TYR A 192 2.53 -14.65 5.72
N PRO A 193 3.69 -15.30 5.87
CA PRO A 193 4.90 -14.73 5.33
C PRO A 193 4.78 -14.71 3.80
N VAL A 194 4.66 -13.53 3.22
CA VAL A 194 4.50 -13.37 1.77
C VAL A 194 5.87 -13.64 1.12
N GLY A 195 5.92 -14.53 0.13
CA GLY A 195 7.15 -14.88 -0.60
C GLY A 195 7.99 -15.96 0.09
N ALA A 196 9.32 -15.88 -0.02
CA ALA A 196 10.26 -16.91 0.44
C ALA A 196 10.10 -17.30 1.92
N LYS A 197 9.65 -16.38 2.78
CA LYS A 197 9.45 -16.64 4.21
C LYS A 197 8.37 -17.69 4.51
N ARG A 198 7.48 -18.01 3.55
CA ARG A 198 6.50 -19.09 3.74
C ARG A 198 7.15 -20.47 3.84
N TYR A 199 8.39 -20.57 3.36
CA TYR A 199 9.13 -21.82 3.32
C TYR A 199 9.94 -22.06 4.58
N VAL A 200 9.95 -21.17 5.56
CA VAL A 200 10.57 -21.46 6.87
C VAL A 200 9.90 -22.71 7.46
N ASP A 201 10.73 -23.64 7.94
CA ASP A 201 10.37 -25.01 8.38
C ASP A 201 9.95 -26.00 7.29
N ALA A 202 9.84 -25.56 6.03
CA ALA A 202 9.55 -26.47 4.93
C ALA A 202 10.77 -27.35 4.60
N VAL A 203 10.49 -28.57 4.10
CA VAL A 203 11.51 -29.49 3.60
C VAL A 203 11.61 -29.33 2.09
N GLY A 204 12.84 -29.20 1.60
CA GLY A 204 13.16 -29.16 0.19
C GLY A 204 14.25 -30.14 -0.18
N THR A 205 14.48 -30.28 -1.48
CA THR A 205 15.56 -31.11 -2.04
C THR A 205 16.57 -30.22 -2.73
N VAL A 206 17.86 -30.42 -2.44
CA VAL A 206 18.95 -29.72 -3.11
C VAL A 206 19.01 -30.14 -4.57
N ILE A 207 18.92 -29.18 -5.50
CA ILE A 207 19.02 -29.44 -6.94
C ILE A 207 20.39 -29.03 -7.51
N GLU A 208 21.06 -28.08 -6.86
CA GLU A 208 22.41 -27.64 -7.17
C GLU A 208 23.19 -27.59 -5.85
N PRO A 209 24.40 -28.16 -5.79
CA PRO A 209 25.20 -28.24 -4.57
C PRO A 209 25.33 -26.87 -3.89
N ILE A 210 25.11 -26.84 -2.58
CA ILE A 210 25.12 -25.61 -1.81
C ILE A 210 26.52 -25.42 -1.25
N ASP A 211 27.21 -24.39 -1.75
CA ASP A 211 28.52 -23.98 -1.29
C ASP A 211 28.48 -22.50 -0.91
N ARG A 212 28.70 -22.24 0.38
CA ARG A 212 28.70 -20.90 0.97
C ARG A 212 29.84 -20.02 0.42
N VAL A 213 31.00 -20.61 0.13
CA VAL A 213 32.21 -19.91 -0.32
C VAL A 213 32.10 -19.58 -1.81
N ALA A 214 31.61 -20.52 -2.62
CA ALA A 214 31.36 -20.28 -4.05
C ALA A 214 30.10 -19.43 -4.30
N GLY A 215 29.21 -19.31 -3.32
CA GLY A 215 27.96 -18.54 -3.41
C GLY A 215 26.91 -19.20 -4.31
N THR A 216 27.07 -20.50 -4.59
CA THR A 216 26.21 -21.34 -5.43
C THR A 216 25.30 -22.19 -4.56
N GLY A 217 24.15 -22.59 -5.11
CA GLY A 217 23.22 -23.46 -4.40
C GLY A 217 21.77 -23.14 -4.70
N ARG A 218 21.01 -24.18 -5.03
CA ARG A 218 19.57 -24.07 -5.26
C ARG A 218 18.85 -25.26 -4.66
N VAL A 219 17.67 -24.98 -4.09
CA VAL A 219 16.78 -25.98 -3.50
C VAL A 219 15.42 -25.90 -4.17
N ARG A 220 14.79 -27.06 -4.32
CA ARG A 220 13.39 -27.17 -4.69
C ARG A 220 12.57 -27.36 -3.42
N VAL A 221 11.71 -26.41 -3.11
CA VAL A 221 10.75 -26.50 -2.00
C VAL A 221 9.36 -26.50 -2.62
N GLU A 222 8.60 -27.56 -2.36
CA GLU A 222 7.33 -27.84 -3.05
C GLU A 222 7.51 -27.87 -4.58
N THR A 223 6.92 -26.91 -5.31
CA THR A 223 6.99 -26.78 -6.77
C THR A 223 7.97 -25.69 -7.25
N GLU A 224 8.56 -24.92 -6.33
CA GLU A 224 9.38 -23.76 -6.66
C GLU A 224 10.87 -23.99 -6.42
N GLN A 225 11.70 -23.34 -7.24
CA GLN A 225 13.16 -23.40 -7.12
C GLN A 225 13.69 -22.08 -6.55
N TRP A 226 14.37 -22.17 -5.42
CA TRP A 226 14.91 -21.03 -4.69
C TRP A 226 16.43 -21.11 -4.59
N SER A 227 17.09 -19.95 -4.62
CA SER A 227 18.50 -19.84 -4.28
C SER A 227 18.68 -20.18 -2.80
N ALA A 228 19.67 -21.00 -2.47
CA ALA A 228 19.91 -21.46 -1.11
C ALA A 228 21.34 -21.16 -0.66
N THR A 229 21.52 -21.07 0.65
CA THR A 229 22.80 -20.99 1.32
C THR A 229 22.72 -21.78 2.62
N THR A 230 23.87 -22.14 3.19
CA THR A 230 23.94 -22.82 4.48
C THR A 230 24.89 -22.07 5.40
N ASP A 231 24.68 -22.21 6.71
CA ASP A 231 25.60 -21.73 7.73
C ASP A 231 26.64 -22.79 8.15
N LEU A 232 26.54 -23.99 7.58
CA LEU A 232 27.53 -25.05 7.76
C LEU A 232 28.79 -24.73 6.96
N ASP A 233 29.94 -25.15 7.49
CA ASP A 233 31.24 -25.08 6.81
C ASP A 233 31.43 -26.21 5.77
N SER A 234 30.41 -27.05 5.57
CA SER A 234 30.41 -28.17 4.64
C SER A 234 29.51 -27.92 3.44
N VAL A 235 29.94 -28.37 2.26
CA VAL A 235 29.12 -28.38 1.05
C VAL A 235 27.96 -29.38 1.21
N ILE A 236 26.74 -28.95 0.86
CA ILE A 236 25.57 -29.84 0.83
C ILE A 236 25.38 -30.33 -0.61
N GLU A 237 25.54 -31.64 -0.80
CA GLU A 237 25.45 -32.28 -2.11
C GLU A 237 24.04 -32.24 -2.71
N ALA A 238 23.97 -32.30 -4.03
CA ALA A 238 22.71 -32.42 -4.76
C ALA A 238 21.95 -33.70 -4.36
N ASN A 239 20.61 -33.63 -4.42
CA ASN A 239 19.66 -34.65 -3.96
C ASN A 239 19.60 -34.89 -2.45
N THR A 240 20.22 -34.04 -1.63
CA THR A 240 20.06 -34.07 -0.18
C THR A 240 18.73 -33.42 0.23
N GLU A 241 18.01 -34.01 1.19
CA GLU A 241 16.87 -33.34 1.83
C GLU A 241 17.37 -32.30 2.84
N VAL A 242 16.83 -31.09 2.76
CA VAL A 242 17.21 -29.98 3.63
C VAL A 242 15.96 -29.32 4.21
N ARG A 243 16.07 -28.80 5.44
CA ARG A 243 15.04 -27.96 6.07
C ARG A 243 15.46 -26.50 5.96
N VAL A 244 14.51 -25.64 5.61
CA VAL A 244 14.71 -24.19 5.63
C VAL A 244 14.61 -23.68 7.05
N ILE A 245 15.68 -23.06 7.54
CA ILE A 245 15.74 -22.51 8.91
C ILE A 245 15.48 -21.00 8.94
N ASP A 246 15.79 -20.29 7.85
CA ASP A 246 15.65 -18.83 7.77
C ASP A 246 15.64 -18.35 6.30
N VAL A 247 15.34 -17.07 6.07
CA VAL A 247 15.40 -16.40 4.78
C VAL A 247 16.24 -15.14 4.87
N ARG A 248 17.36 -15.10 4.15
CA ARG A 248 18.26 -13.94 4.09
C ARG A 248 18.23 -13.29 2.71
N GLY A 249 17.56 -12.14 2.62
CA GLY A 249 17.34 -11.44 1.36
C GLY A 249 16.48 -12.27 0.42
N ALA A 250 17.06 -12.69 -0.72
CA ALA A 250 16.40 -13.54 -1.72
C ALA A 250 16.86 -15.01 -1.68
N ARG A 251 17.57 -15.44 -0.62
CA ARG A 251 18.06 -16.82 -0.46
C ARG A 251 17.47 -17.49 0.77
N LEU A 252 17.18 -18.78 0.65
CA LEU A 252 16.80 -19.65 1.77
C LEU A 252 18.07 -20.10 2.50
N VAL A 253 18.07 -20.01 3.83
CA VAL A 253 19.10 -20.60 4.67
C VAL A 253 18.62 -21.99 5.05
N VAL A 254 19.43 -23.02 4.75
CA VAL A 254 19.02 -24.41 4.88
C VAL A 254 20.04 -25.26 5.63
N GLU A 255 19.55 -26.29 6.30
CA GLU A 255 20.35 -27.32 6.98
C GLU A 255 19.93 -28.72 6.52
N PRO A 256 20.86 -29.69 6.47
CA PRO A 256 20.53 -31.09 6.20
C PRO A 256 19.47 -31.59 7.16
N LYS A 257 18.44 -32.23 6.62
CA LYS A 257 17.43 -32.90 7.43
C LYS A 257 18.04 -34.20 7.97
N SER A 258 18.28 -34.24 9.28
CA SER A 258 18.70 -35.46 10.01
C SER A 258 17.64 -36.55 9.94
#